data_AF-A0A1Y0K633-F1
#
_entry.id   AF-A0A1Y0K633-F1
#
_cell.length_a   1.000
_cell.length_b   1.000
_cell.length_c   1.000
_cell.angle_alpha   90.00
_cell.angle_beta   90.00
_cell.angle_gamma   90.00
#
_symmetry.space_group_name_H-M   'P 1'
#
loop_
_entity.id
_entity.type
_entity.pdbx_description
1 polymer ?
#
loop_
_entity_poly.entity_id
_entity_poly.type
_entity_poly.pdbx_seq_one_letter_code
_entity_poly.pdbx_strand_id
1 'polypeptide(L)' 'DKDGDSQITSEELGTVMRSLGQNPSGCELQDMIKEVDADNNGTIDFPEFLTWMA' A
#
# COMPACT_ATOMS: atom_id res chain seq x y z
N ASP A 1 -4.83 -0.86 7.98
CA ASP A 1 -4.61 -1.34 9.34
C ASP A 1 -5.86 -1.98 9.94
N LYS A 2 -6.27 -3.12 9.40
CA LYS A 2 -7.20 -4.05 10.06
C LYS A 2 -6.50 -4.93 11.09
N ASP A 3 -5.17 -4.90 11.08
CA ASP A 3 -4.26 -5.88 11.63
C ASP A 3 -3.59 -5.32 12.90
N GLY A 4 -3.55 -3.99 13.03
CA GLY A 4 -2.91 -3.26 14.11
C GLY A 4 -1.38 -3.30 14.00
N ASP A 5 -0.84 -3.64 12.82
CA ASP A 5 0.59 -3.84 12.60
C ASP A 5 1.30 -2.55 12.12
N SER A 6 0.54 -1.46 11.94
CA SER A 6 1.03 -0.15 11.47
C SER A 6 1.68 -0.18 10.08
N GLN A 7 1.51 -1.26 9.34
CA GLN A 7 2.00 -1.47 7.98
C GLN A 7 0.79 -1.65 7.06
N ILE A 8 0.96 -1.37 5.78
CA ILE A 8 -0.06 -1.59 4.76
C ILE A 8 0.50 -2.61 3.79
N THR A 9 -0.04 -3.82 3.83
CA THR A 9 0.33 -4.87 2.88
C THR A 9 -0.28 -4.61 1.50
N SER A 10 0.22 -5.30 0.48
CA SER A 10 -0.35 -5.26 -0.87
C SER A 10 -1.84 -5.61 -0.93
N GLU A 11 -2.28 -6.51 -0.05
CA GLU A 11 -3.68 -6.93 0.05
C GLU A 11 -4.54 -5.84 0.69
N GLU A 12 -4.03 -5.18 1.73
CA GLU A 12 -4.70 -4.05 2.37
C GLU A 12 -4.76 -2.83 1.43
N LEU A 13 -3.66 -2.51 0.73
CA LEU A 13 -3.64 -1.46 -0.28
C LEU A 13 -4.68 -1.74 -1.37
N GLY A 14 -4.74 -2.99 -1.86
CA GLY A 14 -5.76 -3.41 -2.82
C GLY A 14 -7.19 -3.27 -2.29
N THR A 15 -7.40 -3.54 -1.00
CA THR A 15 -8.70 -3.37 -0.34
C THR A 15 -9.08 -1.89 -0.21
N VAL A 16 -8.14 -1.01 0.12
CA VAL A 16 -8.34 0.44 0.19
C VAL A 16 -8.66 0.99 -1.20
N MET A 17 -7.90 0.61 -2.22
CA MET A 17 -8.12 1.08 -3.59
C MET A 17 -9.49 0.63 -4.12
N ARG A 18 -9.90 -0.62 -3.86
CA ARG A 18 -11.27 -1.09 -4.17
C ARG A 18 -12.34 -0.33 -3.44
N SER A 19 -12.09 0.05 -2.18
CA SER A 19 -13.01 0.88 -1.40
C SER A 19 -13.13 2.31 -1.95
N LEU A 20 -12.07 2.81 -2.59
CA LEU A 20 -12.06 4.08 -3.33
C LEU A 20 -12.64 3.97 -4.76
N GLY A 21 -13.10 2.77 -5.16
CA GLY A 21 -13.68 2.52 -6.49
C GLY A 21 -12.65 2.21 -7.58
N GLN A 22 -11.37 2.09 -7.22
CA GLN A 22 -10.29 1.66 -8.12
C GLN A 22 -10.11 0.14 -8.01
N ASN A 23 -9.90 -0.56 -9.12
CA ASN A 23 -9.69 -2.02 -9.07
C ASN A 23 -8.35 -2.39 -9.72
N PRO A 24 -7.23 -2.03 -9.07
CA PRO A 24 -5.90 -2.33 -9.57
C PRO A 24 -5.63 -3.84 -9.56
N SER A 25 -4.81 -4.26 -10.51
CA SER A 25 -4.30 -5.62 -10.64
C SER A 25 -3.27 -5.92 -9.55
N GLY A 26 -3.03 -7.20 -9.24
CA GLY A 26 -1.99 -7.59 -8.27
C GLY A 26 -0.58 -7.09 -8.66
N CYS A 27 -0.26 -7.07 -9.97
CA CYS A 27 0.98 -6.47 -10.45
C CYS A 27 1.02 -4.95 -10.24
N GLU A 28 -0.07 -4.24 -10.54
CA GLU A 28 -0.13 -2.78 -10.34
C GLU A 28 0.04 -2.43 -8.86
N LEU A 29 -0.60 -3.17 -7.95
CA LEU A 29 -0.39 -3.00 -6.51
C LEU A 29 1.06 -3.23 -6.12
N GLN A 30 1.72 -4.25 -6.67
CA GLN A 30 3.13 -4.49 -6.42
C GLN A 30 4.03 -3.36 -6.94
N ASP A 31 3.75 -2.85 -8.13
CA ASP A 31 4.53 -1.76 -8.71
C ASP A 31 4.33 -0.47 -7.92
N MET A 32 3.10 -0.19 -7.48
CA MET A 32 2.79 0.94 -6.61
C MET A 32 3.47 0.83 -5.25
N ILE A 33 3.50 -0.36 -4.66
CA ILE A 33 4.24 -0.59 -3.41
C ILE A 33 5.71 -0.35 -3.66
N LYS A 34 6.31 -0.94 -4.69
CA LYS A 34 7.75 -0.76 -5.00
C LYS A 34 8.15 0.71 -5.22
N GLU A 35 7.25 1.54 -5.73
CA GLU A 35 7.53 2.97 -5.90
C GLU A 35 7.54 3.74 -4.56
N VAL A 36 6.80 3.26 -3.57
CA VAL A 36 6.58 3.93 -2.27
C VAL A 36 7.42 3.31 -1.15
N ASP A 37 7.73 2.02 -1.28
CA ASP A 37 8.51 1.15 -0.40
C ASP A 37 10.00 1.53 -0.48
N ALA A 38 10.39 2.46 0.37
CA ALA A 38 11.73 3.02 0.39
C ALA A 38 12.71 2.07 1.09
N ASP A 39 12.23 1.29 2.05
CA ASP A 39 13.02 0.34 2.82
C ASP A 39 13.09 -1.07 2.19
N ASN A 40 12.31 -1.30 1.13
CA ASN A 40 12.17 -2.56 0.38
C ASN A 40 11.68 -3.72 1.26
N ASN A 41 10.82 -3.43 2.24
CA ASN A 41 10.23 -4.42 3.13
C ASN A 41 9.02 -5.15 2.50
N GLY A 42 8.51 -4.68 1.36
CA GLY A 42 7.39 -5.27 0.62
C GLY A 42 6.01 -4.88 1.16
N THR A 43 5.96 -3.93 2.08
CA THR A 43 4.78 -3.29 2.66
C THR A 43 4.98 -1.77 2.66
N ILE A 44 3.93 -1.02 2.96
CA ILE A 44 4.02 0.44 3.08
C ILE A 44 3.83 0.80 4.55
N ASP A 45 4.83 1.40 5.16
CA ASP A 45 4.71 1.91 6.52
C ASP A 45 3.84 3.17 6.57
N PHE A 46 3.25 3.47 7.73
CA PHE A 46 2.49 4.72 7.92
C PHE A 46 3.23 6.00 7.47
N PRO A 47 4.55 6.19 7.74
CA PRO A 47 5.30 7.35 7.24
C PRO A 47 5.50 7.35 5.72
N GLU A 48 5.67 6.18 5.10
CA GLU A 48 5.80 6.04 3.65
C GLU A 48 4.47 6.36 2.97
N PHE A 49 3.37 5.88 3.53
CA PHE A 49 2.02 6.21 3.08
C PHE A 49 1.74 7.72 3.14
N LEU A 50 2.13 8.38 4.23
CA LEU A 50 2.00 9.84 4.36
C LEU A 50 2.85 10.58 3.32
N THR A 51 4.06 10.10 3.06
CA THR A 51 4.96 10.68 2.04
C THR A 51 4.37 10.54 0.64
N TRP A 52 3.66 9.44 0.37
CA TRP A 52 2.98 9.20 -0.89
C TRP A 52 1.68 10.01 -1.07
N MET A 53 0.97 10.28 0.03
CA MET A 53 -0.24 11.12 0.03
C MET A 53 0.05 12.63 0.06
N ALA A 54 1.27 13.05 0.41
CA ALA A 54 1.69 14.46 0.51
C ALA A 54 2.04 15.06 -0.85
#